data_AF-A0A7Y4T6Q5-F1
#
_entry.id   AF-A0A7Y4T6Q5-F1
#
_cell.length_a   1.000
_cell.length_b   1.000
_cell.length_c   1.000
_cell.angle_alpha   90.00
_cell.angle_beta   90.00
_cell.angle_gamma   90.00
#
_symmetry.space_group_name_H-M   'P 1'
#
loop_
_entity.id
_entity.type
_entity.pdbx_description
1 polymer ?
#
loop_
_entity_poly.entity_id
_entity_poly.type
_entity_poly.pdbx_seq_one_letter_code
_entity_poly.pdbx_strand_id
1 'polypeptide(L)'
;MENKIVSPVTTDDLRSGEVYFSISYLDESLLIPTMETFVFLGRDLFREGGNHLFFQRAESYAAGRPRAREKDRPNQLLEAKPDELSNMFDLAGAVDALARCDERRRLCADRSADSGNMQ
;
A
#
# COMPACT_ATOMS: atom_id res chain seq x y z
N MET A 1 0.22 22.38 -14.11
CA MET A 1 -0.34 21.19 -13.42
C MET A 1 0.17 21.27 -12.00
N GLU A 2 -0.72 21.48 -11.03
CA GLU A 2 -0.33 21.50 -9.61
C GLU A 2 0.21 20.12 -9.25
N ASN A 3 1.42 20.11 -8.69
CA ASN A 3 2.09 18.90 -8.24
C ASN A 3 1.41 18.47 -6.94
N LYS A 4 0.28 17.76 -7.04
CA LYS A 4 -0.43 17.24 -5.87
C LYS A 4 0.54 16.31 -5.14
N ILE A 5 0.93 16.69 -3.93
CA ILE A 5 1.69 15.80 -3.07
C ILE A 5 0.73 14.67 -2.70
N VAL A 6 1.06 13.47 -3.18
CA VAL A 6 0.30 12.27 -2.90
C VAL A 6 0.78 11.76 -1.56
N SER A 7 -0.13 11.79 -0.61
CA SER A 7 0.11 11.33 0.75
C SER A 7 -0.52 9.95 0.94
N PRO A 8 0.09 9.09 1.77
CA PRO A 8 -0.57 7.89 2.26
C PRO A 8 -1.93 8.25 2.90
N VAL A 9 -2.87 7.30 2.89
CA VAL A 9 -4.15 7.51 3.57
C VAL A 9 -3.94 7.67 5.07
N THR A 10 -4.67 8.59 5.66
CA THR A 10 -4.76 8.74 7.11
C THR A 10 -5.90 7.89 7.64
N THR A 11 -5.96 7.72 8.97
CA THR A 11 -7.09 7.02 9.60
C THR A 11 -8.43 7.62 9.23
N ASP A 12 -8.49 8.93 9.02
CA ASP A 12 -9.74 9.66 8.76
C ASP A 12 -10.24 9.50 7.33
N ASP A 13 -9.37 9.05 6.42
CA ASP A 13 -9.72 8.72 5.04
C ASP A 13 -10.31 7.30 4.91
N LEU A 14 -10.15 6.46 5.95
CA LEU A 14 -10.56 5.07 5.93
C LEU A 14 -12.07 4.90 6.05
N ARG A 15 -12.65 4.15 5.12
CA ARG A 15 -14.07 3.85 5.02
C ARG A 15 -14.30 2.34 4.94
N SER A 16 -15.14 1.81 5.82
CA SER A 16 -15.39 0.37 5.87
C SER A 16 -15.99 -0.13 4.54
N GLY A 17 -15.43 -1.22 4.03
CA GLY A 17 -15.80 -1.81 2.74
C GLY A 17 -15.05 -1.24 1.54
N GLU A 18 -14.30 -0.15 1.70
CA GLU A 18 -13.49 0.42 0.61
C GLU A 18 -12.14 -0.29 0.45
N VAL A 19 -11.56 -0.14 -0.74
CA VAL A 19 -10.31 -0.79 -1.16
C VAL A 19 -9.14 0.17 -1.02
N TYR A 20 -8.04 -0.35 -0.49
CA TYR A 20 -6.77 0.34 -0.26
C TYR A 20 -5.60 -0.52 -0.75
N PHE A 21 -4.51 0.13 -1.10
CA PHE A 21 -3.34 -0.48 -1.72
C PHE A 21 -2.11 -0.28 -0.85
N SER A 22 -1.42 -1.36 -0.52
CA SER A 22 -0.09 -1.32 0.10
C SER A 22 0.93 -1.24 -1.01
N ILE A 23 1.74 -0.19 -1.03
CA ILE A 23 2.87 -0.09 -1.96
C ILE A 23 4.16 -0.05 -1.16
N SER A 24 4.95 -1.10 -1.32
CA SER A 24 6.32 -1.20 -0.81
C SER A 24 7.30 -1.36 -1.97
N TYR A 25 8.60 -1.30 -1.68
CA TYR A 25 9.65 -1.45 -2.69
C TYR A 25 10.65 -2.50 -2.23
N LEU A 26 11.11 -3.32 -3.17
CA LEU A 26 12.11 -4.37 -2.91
C LEU A 26 13.54 -3.82 -2.91
N ASP A 27 13.73 -2.61 -3.41
CA ASP A 27 15.01 -1.93 -3.53
C ASP A 27 14.99 -0.55 -2.88
N GLU A 28 16.16 -0.10 -2.41
CA GLU A 28 16.33 1.22 -1.78
C GLU A 28 16.18 2.38 -2.78
N SER A 29 16.35 2.11 -4.07
CA SER A 29 16.18 3.11 -5.14
C SER A 29 14.71 3.31 -5.54
N LEU A 30 13.79 2.56 -4.92
CA LEU A 30 12.35 2.64 -5.13
C LEU A 30 11.94 2.42 -6.60
N LEU A 31 12.57 1.45 -7.26
CA LEU A 31 12.37 1.10 -8.67
C LEU A 31 11.54 -0.16 -8.88
N ILE A 32 11.45 -1.02 -7.88
CA ILE A 32 10.78 -2.32 -7.94
C ILE A 32 9.64 -2.33 -6.91
N PRO A 33 8.45 -1.84 -7.28
CA PRO A 33 7.32 -1.76 -6.36
C PRO A 33 6.66 -3.13 -6.22
N THR A 34 6.23 -3.44 -5.00
CA THR A 34 5.28 -4.52 -4.70
C THR A 34 3.97 -3.90 -4.26
N MET A 35 2.86 -4.49 -4.71
CA MET A 35 1.51 -4.01 -4.40
C MET A 35 0.66 -5.12 -3.80
N GLU A 36 0.02 -4.83 -2.68
CA GLU A 36 -1.02 -5.68 -2.09
C GLU A 36 -2.33 -4.92 -1.98
N THR A 37 -3.46 -5.61 -2.18
CA THR A 37 -4.79 -5.00 -2.16
C THR A 37 -5.58 -5.44 -0.94
N PHE A 38 -6.15 -4.49 -0.22
CA PHE A 38 -6.86 -4.71 1.03
C PHE A 38 -8.21 -4.02 1.04
N VAL A 39 -9.17 -4.60 1.73
CA VAL A 39 -10.47 -4.00 2.05
C VAL A 39 -10.46 -3.61 3.52
N PHE A 40 -10.76 -2.35 3.83
CA PHE A 40 -10.84 -1.92 5.22
C PHE A 40 -12.11 -2.47 5.87
N LEU A 41 -11.98 -3.20 6.97
CA LEU A 41 -13.10 -3.80 7.66
C LEU A 41 -13.67 -2.86 8.72
N GLY A 42 -12.82 -2.07 9.39
CA GLY A 42 -13.21 -1.18 10.47
C GLY A 42 -12.16 -1.07 11.57
N ARG A 43 -12.51 -0.34 12.62
CA ARG A 43 -11.67 -0.09 13.80
C ARG A 43 -12.11 -1.00 14.96
N ASP A 44 -11.16 -1.44 15.77
CA ASP A 44 -11.40 -2.13 17.06
C ASP A 44 -12.35 -3.34 17.00
N LEU A 45 -12.41 -4.05 15.86
CA LEU A 45 -13.36 -5.15 15.62
C LEU A 45 -13.23 -6.33 16.59
N PHE A 46 -12.06 -6.54 17.18
CA PHE A 46 -11.77 -7.69 18.05
C PHE A 46 -11.28 -7.29 19.46
N ARG A 47 -10.98 -6.01 19.66
CA ARG A 47 -10.43 -5.46 20.92
C ARG A 47 -10.86 -4.01 21.04
N GLU A 48 -11.65 -3.69 22.06
CA GLU A 48 -12.04 -2.32 22.33
C GLU A 48 -10.85 -1.49 22.87
N GLY A 49 -10.76 -0.24 22.43
CA GLY A 49 -9.87 0.77 23.02
C GLY A 49 -8.40 0.72 22.57
N GLY A 50 -8.08 -0.02 21.51
CA GLY A 50 -6.70 -0.18 21.04
C GLY A 50 -6.31 0.65 19.82
N ASN A 51 -7.25 1.39 19.20
CA ASN A 51 -7.05 2.08 17.92
C ASN A 51 -6.54 1.15 16.82
N HIS A 52 -6.97 -0.11 16.84
CA HIS A 52 -6.55 -1.10 15.85
C HIS A 52 -7.38 -0.97 14.58
N LEU A 53 -6.70 -0.99 13.45
CA LEU A 53 -7.28 -0.96 12.13
C LEU A 53 -7.25 -2.37 11.56
N PHE A 54 -8.37 -2.83 11.02
CA PHE A 54 -8.49 -4.16 10.46
C PHE A 54 -8.72 -4.10 8.97
N PHE A 55 -7.88 -4.82 8.23
CA PHE A 55 -7.92 -4.94 6.79
C PHE A 55 -7.99 -6.40 6.40
N GLN A 56 -8.71 -6.73 5.33
CA GLN A 56 -8.75 -8.07 4.76
C GLN A 56 -8.17 -8.03 3.36
N ARG A 57 -7.35 -9.02 2.98
CA ARG A 57 -6.86 -9.11 1.59
C ARG A 57 -8.05 -9.23 0.62
N ALA A 58 -7.99 -8.48 -0.48
CA ALA A 58 -9.11 -8.38 -1.42
C ALA A 58 -9.53 -9.74 -1.99
N GLU A 59 -8.58 -10.66 -2.23
CA GLU A 59 -8.91 -12.01 -2.73
C GLU A 59 -9.68 -12.84 -1.69
N SER A 60 -9.37 -12.65 -0.40
CA SER A 60 -10.08 -13.30 0.70
C SER A 60 -11.48 -12.70 0.89
N TYR A 61 -11.59 -11.37 0.83
CA TYR A 61 -12.87 -10.66 0.95
C TYR A 61 -13.83 -11.03 -0.18
N ALA A 62 -13.36 -11.01 -1.44
CA ALA A 62 -14.16 -11.37 -2.60
C ALA A 62 -14.63 -12.83 -2.59
N ALA A 63 -13.83 -13.73 -2.01
CA ALA A 63 -14.19 -15.14 -1.84
C ALA A 63 -15.15 -15.39 -0.65
N GLY A 64 -15.63 -14.34 0.03
CA GLY A 64 -16.52 -14.45 1.19
C GLY A 64 -15.89 -15.20 2.36
N ARG A 65 -14.55 -15.23 2.45
CA ARG A 65 -13.87 -16.00 3.50
C ARG A 65 -14.09 -15.35 4.86
N PRO A 66 -14.30 -16.15 5.92
CA PRO A 66 -14.49 -15.63 7.27
C PRO A 66 -13.33 -14.74 7.71
N ARG A 67 -13.66 -13.71 8.50
CA ARG A 67 -12.71 -12.84 9.20
C ARG A 67 -12.09 -13.59 10.39
N ALA A 68 -11.41 -14.69 10.12
CA ALA A 68 -10.84 -15.52 11.17
C ALA A 68 -9.41 -15.08 11.49
N ARG A 69 -9.13 -14.77 12.77
CA ARG A 69 -7.77 -14.76 13.34
C ARG A 69 -7.25 -16.21 13.52
N GLU A 70 -7.60 -17.11 12.61
CA GLU A 70 -7.19 -18.50 12.72
C GLU A 70 -5.69 -18.61 12.44
N LYS A 71 -4.99 -19.28 13.37
CA LYS A 71 -3.56 -19.60 13.25
C LYS A 71 -3.20 -20.32 11.95
N ASP A 72 -4.18 -20.92 11.28
CA ASP A 72 -3.99 -21.70 10.06
C ASP A 72 -3.98 -20.86 8.78
N ARG A 73 -4.35 -19.56 8.83
CA ARG A 73 -4.33 -18.67 7.66
C ARG A 73 -3.84 -17.26 8.00
N PRO A 74 -2.57 -17.12 8.40
CA PRO A 74 -1.98 -15.85 8.86
C PRO A 74 -2.02 -14.70 7.82
N ASN A 75 -2.35 -14.98 6.56
CA ASN A 75 -2.25 -14.02 5.46
C ASN A 75 -3.61 -13.50 4.96
N GLN A 76 -4.68 -13.53 5.76
CA GLN A 76 -5.98 -13.00 5.30
C GLN A 76 -6.40 -11.69 5.96
N LEU A 77 -5.99 -11.50 7.21
CA LEU A 77 -6.32 -10.34 8.00
C LEU A 77 -5.03 -9.59 8.35
N LEU A 78 -4.99 -8.31 8.02
CA LEU A 78 -3.95 -7.38 8.44
C LEU A 78 -4.51 -6.55 9.60
N GLU A 79 -3.81 -6.56 10.71
CA GLU A 79 -4.03 -5.67 11.84
C GLU A 79 -2.92 -4.62 11.80
N ALA A 80 -3.31 -3.35 11.73
CA ALA A 80 -2.40 -2.23 11.65
C ALA A 80 -2.76 -1.17 12.69
N LYS A 81 -1.78 -0.37 13.08
CA LYS A 81 -1.94 0.84 13.87
C LYS A 81 -1.96 2.07 12.95
N PRO A 82 -2.45 3.23 13.43
CA PRO A 82 -2.48 4.47 12.66
C PRO A 82 -1.12 4.88 12.06
N ASP A 83 -0.03 4.66 12.79
CA ASP A 83 1.35 4.97 12.38
C ASP A 83 1.90 4.00 11.32
N GLU A 84 1.27 2.86 11.13
CA GLU A 84 1.66 1.83 10.16
C GLU A 84 1.01 2.03 8.78
N LEU A 85 0.22 3.10 8.58
CA LEU A 85 -0.43 3.42 7.29
C LEU A 85 0.49 4.11 6.26
N SER A 86 1.78 4.26 6.56
CA SER A 86 2.73 5.02 5.73
C SER A 86 2.89 4.52 4.28
N ASN A 87 2.49 3.28 4.00
CA ASN A 87 2.52 2.65 2.68
C ASN A 87 1.13 2.30 2.14
N MET A 88 0.06 2.72 2.83
CA MET A 88 -1.32 2.52 2.41
C MET A 88 -1.79 3.71 1.57
N PHE A 89 -2.42 3.44 0.43
CA PHE A 89 -2.94 4.44 -0.48
C PHE A 89 -4.36 4.10 -0.90
N ASP A 90 -5.15 5.11 -1.25
CA ASP A 90 -6.34 4.92 -2.08
C ASP A 90 -5.92 4.67 -3.54
N LEU A 91 -6.90 4.45 -4.42
CA LEU A 91 -6.60 4.17 -5.83
C LEU A 91 -5.79 5.29 -6.49
N ALA A 92 -6.16 6.55 -6.27
CA ALA A 92 -5.48 7.69 -6.88
C ALA A 92 -4.03 7.77 -6.41
N GLY A 93 -3.80 7.63 -5.10
CA GLY A 93 -2.46 7.66 -4.53
C GLY A 93 -1.60 6.47 -4.97
N ALA A 94 -2.20 5.30 -5.14
CA ALA A 94 -1.52 4.12 -5.64
C ALA A 94 -1.00 4.31 -7.07
N VAL A 95 -1.86 4.83 -7.96
CA VAL A 95 -1.50 5.13 -9.36
C VAL A 95 -0.33 6.13 -9.41
N ASP A 96 -0.40 7.20 -8.62
CA ASP A 96 0.65 8.21 -8.62
C ASP A 96 1.97 7.69 -8.04
N ALA A 97 1.93 6.84 -7.00
CA ALA A 97 3.13 6.21 -6.45
C ALA A 97 3.82 5.33 -7.51
N LEU A 98 3.05 4.57 -8.29
CA LEU A 98 3.58 3.76 -9.39
C LEU A 98 4.11 4.62 -10.56
N ALA A 99 3.45 5.73 -10.88
CA ALA A 99 3.91 6.67 -11.90
C ALA A 99 5.28 7.28 -11.53
N ARG A 100 5.47 7.66 -10.26
CA ARG A 100 6.77 8.15 -9.75
C ARG A 100 7.85 7.07 -9.82
N CYS A 101 7.50 5.83 -9.55
CA CYS A 101 8.43 4.72 -9.72
C CYS A 101 8.89 4.57 -11.19
N ASP A 102 7.96 4.67 -12.14
CA ASP A 102 8.29 4.63 -13.57
C ASP A 102 9.20 5.79 -13.99
N GLU A 103 8.92 7.01 -13.52
CA GLU A 103 9.77 8.18 -13.76
C GLU A 103 11.20 7.97 -13.25
N ARG A 104 11.36 7.44 -12.03
CA ARG A 104 12.70 7.13 -11.47
C ARG A 104 13.45 6.11 -12.33
N ARG A 105 12.77 5.07 -12.84
CA ARG A 105 13.41 4.07 -13.72
C ARG A 105 13.97 4.71 -14.98
N ARG A 106 13.21 5.62 -15.61
CA ARG A 106 13.66 6.34 -16.81
C ARG A 106 14.90 7.19 -16.51
N LEU A 107 14.88 7.95 -15.41
CA LEU A 107 16.02 8.77 -15.00
C LEU A 107 17.28 7.95 -14.68
N CYS A 108 17.14 6.77 -14.07
CA CYS A 108 18.26 5.86 -13.82
C CYS A 108 18.82 5.24 -15.10
N ALA A 109 17.96 4.91 -16.07
CA ALA A 109 18.39 4.41 -17.37
C ALA A 109 19.20 5.47 -18.15
N ASP A 110 18.75 6.72 -18.15
CA ASP A 110 19.42 7.81 -18.87
C ASP A 110 20.82 8.12 -18.30
N ARG A 111 20.99 8.08 -16.96
CA ARG A 111 22.30 8.25 -16.30
C ARG A 111 23.29 7.12 -16.58
N SER A 112 22.78 5.92 -16.84
CA SER A 112 23.59 4.76 -17.18
C SER A 112 24.11 4.84 -18.63
N ALA A 113 23.38 5.52 -19.52
CA ALA A 113 23.81 5.76 -20.90
C ALA A 113 24.89 6.85 -21.01
N ASP A 114 24.81 7.91 -20.19
CA ASP A 114 25.75 9.03 -20.22
C ASP A 114 27.14 8.68 -19.64
N SER A 115 27.19 7.70 -18.74
CA SER A 115 28.44 7.20 -18.14
C SER A 115 29.27 6.29 -19.08
N GLY A 116 28.71 5.91 -20.24
CA GLY A 116 29.36 5.04 -21.22
C GLY A 116 30.19 5.76 -22.29
N ASN A 117 30.25 7.09 -22.28
CA ASN A 117 30.88 7.88 -23.35
C ASN A 117 32.12 8.70 -22.90
N MET A 118 32.85 8.18 -21.91
CA MET A 118 34.22 8.58 -21.61
C MET A 118 35.18 7.45 -22.01
N GLN A 119 35.46 7.34 -23.30
CA GLN A 119 36.65 6.66 -23.85
C GLN A 119 37.40 7.64 -24.74
#